data_AF-A0A9Q0PFE4-F1
#
_entry.id   AF-A0A9Q0PFE4-F1
#
_cell.length_a   1.000
_cell.length_b   1.000
_cell.length_c   1.000
_cell.angle_alpha   90.00
_cell.angle_beta   90.00
_cell.angle_gamma   90.00
#
_symmetry.space_group_name_H-M   'P 1'
#
loop_
_entity.id
_entity.type
_entity.pdbx_description
1 polymer ?
#
loop_
_entity_poly.entity_id
_entity_poly.type
_entity_poly.pdbx_seq_one_letter_code
_entity_poly.pdbx_strand_id
1 'polypeptide(L)'
;MMLRIFVLNVSNVDFDWLVFSELAQTMRVTDKCDVYSFGVVALEVMMGRHPGDLLSSIKPSLSNDPQIFLKDVLDPRLEAPTGQAAAEVVFAVRVALACTQTKPEARPTMHFVAQELSARTQPSLAEPLDSITISRLRNFQK
;
A
#
# COMPACT_ATOMS: atom_id res chain seq x y z
N MET A 1 9.24 -9.25 -15.74
CA MET A 1 8.24 -8.83 -16.75
C MET A 1 7.09 -8.00 -16.16
N MET A 2 7.09 -7.69 -14.84
CA MET A 2 6.04 -6.88 -14.19
C MET A 2 6.30 -5.36 -14.26
N LEU A 3 7.56 -4.93 -14.48
CA LEU A 3 7.93 -3.53 -14.70
C LEU A 3 7.36 -2.89 -15.98
N ARG A 4 6.75 -3.65 -16.90
CA ARG A 4 6.32 -3.12 -18.20
C ARG A 4 4.88 -2.61 -18.26
N ILE A 5 4.06 -2.88 -17.24
CA ILE A 5 2.65 -2.43 -17.24
C ILE A 5 2.51 -1.04 -16.60
N PHE A 6 3.33 -0.69 -15.61
CA PHE A 6 3.25 0.62 -14.95
C PHE A 6 4.06 1.73 -15.63
N VAL A 7 5.02 1.40 -16.49
CA VAL A 7 5.95 2.38 -17.11
C VAL A 7 5.30 3.22 -18.23
N LEU A 8 4.02 2.98 -18.58
CA LEU A 8 3.35 3.69 -19.70
C LEU A 8 1.99 4.28 -19.30
N ASN A 9 1.91 5.03 -18.20
CA ASN A 9 0.79 5.95 -18.01
C ASN A 9 1.29 7.37 -17.73
N VAL A 10 1.38 8.14 -18.82
CA VAL A 10 1.86 9.54 -18.94
C VAL A 10 1.11 10.54 -18.05
N SER A 11 0.10 10.09 -17.29
CA SER A 11 -0.72 10.95 -16.41
C SER A 11 -0.15 11.17 -15.01
N ASN A 12 0.97 10.53 -14.60
CA ASN A 12 1.47 10.60 -13.22
C ASN A 12 2.98 10.86 -13.11
N VAL A 13 3.40 12.03 -13.60
CA VAL A 13 4.80 12.45 -13.75
C VAL A 13 5.59 12.50 -12.42
N ASP A 14 4.91 12.63 -11.27
CA ASP A 14 5.55 12.66 -9.94
C ASP A 14 5.87 11.26 -9.35
N PHE A 15 5.14 10.22 -9.75
CA PHE A 15 5.40 8.84 -9.34
C PHE A 15 6.57 8.24 -10.12
N ASP A 16 6.64 8.57 -11.40
CA ASP A 16 7.72 8.16 -12.29
C ASP A 16 9.07 8.68 -11.79
N TRP A 17 9.15 9.91 -11.26
CA TRP A 17 10.42 10.47 -10.77
C TRP A 17 10.97 9.76 -9.52
N LEU A 18 10.12 9.28 -8.61
CA LEU A 18 10.58 8.58 -7.40
C LEU A 18 11.19 7.22 -7.72
N VAL A 19 10.53 6.43 -8.56
CA VAL A 19 11.04 5.13 -9.01
C VAL A 19 12.26 5.32 -9.93
N PHE A 20 12.22 6.32 -10.80
CA PHE A 20 13.34 6.68 -11.67
C PHE A 20 14.55 7.17 -10.87
N SER A 21 14.37 8.00 -9.84
CA SER A 21 15.46 8.47 -8.96
C SER A 21 16.08 7.31 -8.18
N GLU A 22 15.32 6.31 -7.73
CA GLU A 22 15.88 5.09 -7.15
C GLU A 22 16.70 4.26 -8.15
N LEU A 23 16.16 4.06 -9.36
CA LEU A 23 16.85 3.35 -10.44
C LEU A 23 18.13 4.08 -10.87
N ALA A 24 18.08 5.41 -10.94
CA ALA A 24 19.18 6.28 -11.39
C ALA A 24 20.26 6.49 -10.31
N GLN A 25 19.89 6.63 -9.02
CA GLN A 25 20.86 6.81 -7.93
C GLN A 25 21.63 5.52 -7.62
N THR A 26 21.02 4.35 -7.79
CA THR A 26 21.62 3.10 -7.31
C THR A 26 22.14 2.19 -8.42
N MET A 27 21.75 2.39 -9.68
CA MET A 27 22.01 1.45 -10.81
C MET A 27 21.70 -0.02 -10.45
N ARG A 28 20.85 -0.26 -9.46
CA ARG A 28 20.50 -1.58 -8.96
C ARG A 28 19.00 -1.74 -9.13
N VAL A 29 18.61 -2.62 -10.05
CA VAL A 29 17.30 -3.25 -10.01
C VAL A 29 17.28 -4.03 -8.69
N THR A 30 16.63 -3.47 -7.67
CA THR A 30 16.49 -4.14 -6.38
C THR A 30 15.10 -4.75 -6.29
N ASP A 31 14.99 -5.86 -5.57
CA ASP A 31 13.70 -6.51 -5.26
C ASP A 31 12.70 -5.54 -4.62
N LYS A 32 13.16 -4.38 -4.12
CA LYS A 32 12.36 -3.32 -3.49
C LYS A 32 11.51 -2.51 -4.47
N CYS A 33 11.90 -2.43 -5.74
CA CYS A 33 11.05 -1.83 -6.77
C CYS A 33 9.84 -2.72 -7.02
N ASP A 34 10.07 -4.04 -7.14
CA ASP A 34 8.99 -5.02 -7.29
C ASP A 34 8.05 -5.04 -6.07
N VAL A 35 8.59 -4.91 -4.86
CA VAL A 35 7.77 -4.74 -3.63
C VAL A 35 6.90 -3.48 -3.72
N TYR A 36 7.45 -2.34 -4.14
CA TYR A 36 6.69 -1.10 -4.26
C TYR A 36 5.57 -1.23 -5.27
N SER A 37 5.88 -1.72 -6.48
CA SER A 37 4.88 -1.94 -7.53
C SER A 37 3.79 -2.92 -7.10
N PHE A 38 4.15 -3.99 -6.37
CA PHE A 38 3.16 -4.88 -5.76
C PHE A 38 2.24 -4.13 -4.80
N GLY A 39 2.79 -3.30 -3.92
CA GLY A 39 2.00 -2.49 -2.98
C GLY A 39 1.01 -1.56 -3.67
N VAL A 40 1.43 -0.90 -4.75
CA VAL A 40 0.55 -0.04 -5.57
C VAL A 40 -0.59 -0.84 -6.18
N VAL A 41 -0.30 -1.98 -6.80
CA VAL A 41 -1.32 -2.87 -7.39
C VAL A 41 -2.28 -3.40 -6.34
N ALA A 42 -1.77 -3.81 -5.17
CA ALA A 42 -2.60 -4.29 -4.07
C ALA A 42 -3.56 -3.20 -3.56
N LEU A 43 -3.08 -1.96 -3.39
CA LEU A 43 -3.95 -0.84 -3.03
C LEU A 43 -4.96 -0.53 -4.14
N GLU A 44 -4.56 -0.57 -5.40
CA GLU A 44 -5.45 -0.33 -6.54
C GLU A 44 -6.62 -1.34 -6.56
N VAL A 45 -6.33 -2.62 -6.28
CA VAL A 45 -7.36 -3.66 -6.16
C VAL A 45 -8.30 -3.38 -4.99
N MET A 46 -7.79 -2.98 -3.83
CA MET A 46 -8.61 -2.69 -2.65
C MET A 46 -9.47 -1.43 -2.80
N MET A 47 -8.96 -0.44 -3.54
CA MET A 47 -9.61 0.87 -3.74
C MET A 47 -10.52 0.92 -4.96
N GLY A 48 -10.34 0.00 -5.92
CA GLY A 48 -11.01 0.04 -7.22
C GLY A 48 -10.57 1.21 -8.12
N ARG A 49 -9.53 1.96 -7.71
CA ARG A 49 -8.96 3.13 -8.39
C ARG A 49 -7.49 3.31 -8.05
N HIS A 50 -6.76 4.04 -8.88
CA HIS A 50 -5.33 4.27 -8.69
C HIS A 50 -5.03 5.00 -7.36
N PRO A 51 -4.08 4.51 -6.53
CA PRO A 51 -3.84 5.03 -5.17
C PRO A 51 -3.01 6.33 -5.11
N GLY A 52 -2.79 7.00 -6.25
CA GLY A 52 -1.91 8.17 -6.36
C GLY A 52 -2.24 9.30 -5.37
N ASP A 53 -3.52 9.67 -5.27
CA ASP A 53 -3.99 10.75 -4.38
C ASP A 53 -3.88 10.37 -2.90
N LEU A 54 -4.09 9.08 -2.59
CA LEU A 54 -3.96 8.55 -1.24
C LEU A 54 -2.50 8.61 -0.81
N LEU A 55 -1.61 8.07 -1.63
CA LEU A 55 -0.18 8.03 -1.37
C LEU A 55 0.44 9.43 -1.32
N SER A 56 -0.05 10.40 -2.11
CA SER A 56 0.40 11.79 -2.03
C SER A 56 -0.04 12.47 -0.73
N SER A 57 -1.30 12.24 -0.31
CA SER A 57 -1.87 12.77 0.94
C SER A 57 -1.20 12.19 2.20
N ILE A 58 -0.65 10.99 2.10
CA ILE A 58 -0.02 10.27 3.20
C ILE A 58 1.48 10.61 3.34
N LYS A 59 2.10 11.23 2.32
CA LYS A 59 3.50 11.66 2.41
C LYS A 59 3.68 12.54 3.65
N PRO A 60 4.81 12.42 4.37
CA PRO A 60 5.08 13.21 5.56
C PRO A 60 5.32 14.68 5.18
N SER A 61 4.25 15.43 4.91
CA SER A 61 4.27 16.89 4.89
C SER A 61 3.88 17.40 6.28
N LEU A 62 4.52 18.49 6.69
CA LEU A 62 4.67 19.01 8.06
C LEU A 62 3.40 19.45 8.81
N SER A 63 2.19 19.14 8.36
CA SER A 63 1.00 19.62 9.04
C SER A 63 -0.25 18.88 8.59
N ASN A 64 -0.90 18.27 9.59
CA ASN A 64 -2.16 17.49 9.53
C ASN A 64 -1.94 16.04 9.08
N ASP A 65 -2.06 15.09 10.02
CA ASP A 65 -2.37 13.70 9.70
C ASP A 65 -3.82 13.69 9.21
N PRO A 66 -4.08 13.53 7.89
CA PRO A 66 -5.44 13.51 7.43
C PRO A 66 -6.11 12.27 8.04
N GLN A 67 -7.22 12.48 8.76
CA GLN A 67 -8.05 11.40 9.30
C GLN A 67 -8.77 10.69 8.15
N ILE A 68 -8.02 9.97 7.32
CA ILE A 68 -8.54 9.17 6.22
C ILE A 68 -8.97 7.83 6.82
N PHE A 69 -10.28 7.60 6.87
CA PHE A 69 -10.82 6.33 7.31
C PHE A 69 -10.66 5.27 6.23
N LEU A 70 -10.39 4.03 6.65
CA LEU A 70 -10.19 2.91 5.75
C LEU A 70 -11.44 2.66 4.89
N LYS A 71 -12.64 2.76 5.48
CA LYS A 71 -13.91 2.59 4.76
C LYS A 71 -14.08 3.53 3.56
N ASP A 72 -13.50 4.74 3.61
CA ASP A 72 -13.60 5.75 2.55
C ASP A 72 -12.56 5.51 1.44
N VAL A 73 -11.62 4.61 1.70
CA VAL A 73 -10.55 4.21 0.77
C VAL A 73 -10.96 2.97 -0.03
N LEU A 74 -11.67 2.03 0.60
CA LEU A 74 -12.12 0.80 -0.05
C LEU A 74 -13.05 1.08 -1.24
N ASP A 75 -13.05 0.18 -2.23
CA ASP A 75 -13.88 0.30 -3.42
C ASP A 75 -15.37 0.43 -3.05
N PRO A 76 -16.01 1.59 -3.31
CA PRO A 76 -17.41 1.84 -2.93
C PRO A 76 -18.41 1.00 -3.73
N ARG A 77 -17.95 0.31 -4.79
CA ARG A 77 -18.79 -0.61 -5.59
C ARG A 77 -18.95 -1.97 -4.92
N LEU A 78 -18.13 -2.28 -3.91
CA LEU A 78 -18.19 -3.53 -3.17
C LEU A 78 -18.97 -3.34 -1.86
N GLU A 79 -19.60 -4.42 -1.39
CA GLU A 79 -20.21 -4.42 -0.07
C GLU A 79 -19.12 -4.28 1.01
N ALA A 80 -19.45 -3.54 2.07
CA ALA A 80 -18.53 -3.36 3.19
C ALA A 80 -18.18 -4.73 3.80
N PRO A 81 -16.88 -5.09 3.90
CA PRO A 81 -16.50 -6.40 4.40
C PRO A 81 -16.89 -6.51 5.89
N THR A 82 -17.33 -7.71 6.30
CA THR A 82 -17.76 -7.97 7.67
C THR A 82 -17.06 -9.18 8.26
N GLY A 83 -17.03 -9.29 9.60
CA GLY A 83 -16.45 -10.42 10.31
C GLY A 83 -14.98 -10.65 9.95
N GLN A 84 -14.65 -11.88 9.53
CA GLN A 84 -13.27 -12.27 9.21
C GLN A 84 -12.74 -11.57 7.95
N ALA A 85 -13.59 -11.35 6.95
CA ALA A 85 -13.19 -10.68 5.71
C ALA A 85 -12.72 -9.23 5.96
N ALA A 86 -13.37 -8.53 6.89
CA ALA A 86 -12.96 -7.20 7.32
C ALA A 86 -11.53 -7.19 7.85
N ALA A 87 -11.18 -8.21 8.63
CA ALA A 87 -9.86 -8.34 9.22
C ALA A 87 -8.78 -8.63 8.19
N GLU A 88 -9.09 -9.48 7.22
CA GLU A 88 -8.21 -9.78 6.09
C GLU A 88 -7.98 -8.55 5.21
N VAL A 89 -9.02 -7.75 4.95
CA VAL A 89 -8.89 -6.49 4.20
C VAL A 89 -8.00 -5.50 4.94
N VAL A 90 -8.21 -5.30 6.25
CA VAL A 90 -7.36 -4.41 7.07
C VAL A 90 -5.90 -4.87 7.04
N PHE A 91 -5.67 -6.17 7.17
CA PHE A 91 -4.33 -6.74 7.11
C PHE A 91 -3.69 -6.56 5.73
N ALA A 92 -4.42 -6.85 4.65
CA ALA A 92 -3.93 -6.69 3.28
C ALA A 92 -3.56 -5.23 2.98
N VAL A 93 -4.41 -4.28 3.38
CA VAL A 93 -4.13 -2.83 3.23
C VAL A 93 -2.91 -2.44 4.05
N ARG A 94 -2.75 -2.96 5.27
CA ARG A 94 -1.57 -2.72 6.11
C ARG A 94 -0.28 -3.18 5.44
N VAL A 95 -0.27 -4.40 4.89
CA VAL A 95 0.87 -4.96 4.16
C VAL A 95 1.15 -4.13 2.89
N ALA A 96 0.13 -3.75 2.15
CA ALA A 96 0.26 -2.94 0.94
C ALA A 96 0.86 -1.54 1.24
N LEU A 97 0.41 -0.88 2.29
CA LEU A 97 0.97 0.40 2.76
C LEU A 97 2.45 0.29 3.16
N ALA A 98 2.83 -0.82 3.80
CA ALA A 98 4.23 -1.09 4.13
C ALA A 98 5.11 -1.30 2.88
N CYS A 99 4.54 -1.88 1.82
CA CYS A 99 5.20 -2.06 0.53
C CYS A 99 5.42 -0.73 -0.20
N THR A 100 4.50 0.24 -0.05
CA THR A 100 4.56 1.55 -0.71
C THR A 100 5.33 2.62 0.07
N GLN A 101 6.15 2.25 1.05
CA GLN A 101 6.98 3.23 1.77
C GLN A 101 7.97 3.92 0.84
N THR A 102 8.13 5.24 1.02
CA THR A 102 9.05 6.06 0.20
C THR A 102 10.50 5.56 0.30
N LYS A 103 10.92 5.11 1.49
CA LYS A 103 12.26 4.57 1.74
C LYS A 103 12.33 3.07 1.40
N PRO A 104 13.17 2.61 0.46
CA PRO A 104 13.33 1.19 0.11
C PRO A 104 13.66 0.26 1.28
N GLU A 105 14.50 0.73 2.19
CA GLU A 105 14.95 0.00 3.38
C GLU A 105 13.78 -0.31 4.33
N ALA A 106 12.79 0.59 4.37
CA ALA A 106 11.61 0.44 5.21
C ALA A 106 10.60 -0.58 4.61
N ARG A 107 10.60 -0.79 3.29
CA ARG A 107 9.71 -1.76 2.62
C ARG A 107 10.03 -3.21 3.03
N PRO A 108 9.06 -4.12 3.19
CA PRO A 108 9.28 -5.56 3.41
C PRO A 108 10.09 -6.24 2.30
N THR A 109 10.44 -7.51 2.50
CA THR A 109 10.92 -8.38 1.41
C THR A 109 9.71 -9.09 0.79
N MET A 110 9.74 -9.41 -0.50
CA MET A 110 8.64 -10.16 -1.12
C MET A 110 8.39 -11.51 -0.43
N HIS A 111 9.44 -12.16 0.08
CA HIS A 111 9.31 -13.38 0.89
C HIS A 111 8.44 -13.14 2.13
N PHE A 112 8.73 -12.06 2.87
CA PHE A 112 7.94 -11.69 4.06
C PHE A 112 6.49 -11.35 3.68
N VAL A 113 6.28 -10.57 2.62
CA VAL A 113 4.93 -10.25 2.11
C VAL A 113 4.15 -11.53 1.77
N ALA A 114 4.76 -12.45 1.02
CA ALA A 114 4.13 -13.70 0.63
C ALA A 114 3.80 -14.57 1.84
N GLN A 115 4.71 -14.65 2.82
CA GLN A 115 4.50 -15.40 4.05
C GLN A 115 3.35 -14.81 4.87
N GLU A 116 3.32 -13.49 5.06
CA GLU A 116 2.27 -12.79 5.81
C GLU A 116 0.89 -12.97 5.16
N LEU A 117 0.80 -12.83 3.83
CA LEU A 117 -0.46 -13.00 3.11
C LEU A 117 -0.91 -14.47 3.00
N SER A 118 0.03 -15.42 3.06
CA SER A 118 -0.27 -16.86 3.03
C SER A 118 -0.49 -17.45 4.41
N ALA A 119 -0.07 -16.76 5.47
CA ALA A 119 -0.25 -17.21 6.82
C ALA A 119 -1.75 -17.34 7.09
N ARG A 120 -2.19 -18.55 7.46
CA ARG A 120 -3.56 -18.82 7.94
C ARG A 120 -3.83 -18.23 9.32
N THR A 121 -3.00 -17.28 9.76
CA THR A 121 -3.24 -16.55 10.99
C THR A 121 -4.44 -15.68 10.75
N GLN A 122 -5.58 -16.05 11.33
CA GLN A 122 -6.80 -15.26 11.27
C GLN A 122 -6.51 -13.90 11.93
N PRO A 123 -6.39 -12.80 11.17
CA PRO A 123 -6.36 -11.49 11.80
C PRO A 123 -7.70 -11.34 12.54
N SER A 124 -7.65 -11.02 13.83
CA SER A 124 -8.83 -10.63 14.59
C SER A 124 -8.91 -9.11 14.59
N LEU A 125 -10.03 -8.55 14.12
CA LEU A 125 -10.26 -7.11 14.31
C LEU A 125 -10.70 -6.85 15.75
N ALA A 126 -9.90 -6.05 16.45
CA ALA A 126 -10.27 -5.52 17.75
C ALA A 126 -11.25 -4.35 17.65
N GLU A 127 -11.37 -3.71 16.47
CA GLU A 127 -12.13 -2.49 16.26
C GLU A 127 -12.97 -2.55 14.97
N PRO A 128 -14.11 -1.84 14.91
CA PRO A 128 -14.91 -1.70 13.69
C PRO A 128 -14.11 -1.04 12.56
N LEU A 129 -14.33 -1.46 11.31
CA LEU A 129 -13.69 -0.85 10.13
C LEU A 129 -13.87 0.67 10.06
N ASP A 130 -15.02 1.16 10.53
CA ASP A 130 -15.42 2.56 10.46
C ASP A 130 -14.55 3.50 11.29
N SER A 131 -13.83 2.99 12.30
CA SER A 131 -12.94 3.77 13.15
C SER A 131 -11.46 3.64 12.78
N ILE A 132 -11.12 2.75 11.86
CA ILE A 132 -9.73 2.50 11.45
C ILE A 132 -9.29 3.59 10.49
N THR A 133 -8.22 4.30 10.84
CA THR A 133 -7.58 5.28 9.96
C THR A 133 -6.35 4.70 9.28
N ILE A 134 -6.08 5.16 8.06
CA ILE A 134 -4.89 4.75 7.28
C ILE A 134 -3.59 5.08 8.04
N SER A 135 -3.56 6.18 8.79
CA SER A 135 -2.39 6.57 9.59
C SER A 135 -1.99 5.54 10.64
N ARG A 136 -2.97 4.89 11.30
CA ARG A 136 -2.72 3.82 12.26
C ARG A 136 -2.14 2.56 11.61
N LEU A 137 -2.53 2.27 10.38
CA LEU A 137 -2.04 1.09 9.64
C LEU A 137 -0.57 1.22 9.22
N ARG A 138 -0.03 2.45 9.14
CA ARG A 138 1.36 2.67 8.73
C ARG A 138 2.40 2.25 9.77
N ASN A 139 2.02 2.06 11.03
CA ASN A 139 2.95 1.68 12.10
C ASN A 139 3.36 0.19 12.07
N PHE A 140 3.17 -0.49 10.93
CA PHE A 140 3.53 -1.88 10.78
C PHE A 140 5.06 -2.04 10.77
N GLN A 141 5.59 -2.62 11.85
CA GLN A 141 7.00 -2.94 11.97
C GLN A 141 7.26 -4.37 11.46
N LYS A 142 8.34 -4.53 10.68
CA LYS A 142 8.95 -5.83 10.38
C LYS A 142 9.54 -6.47 11.63
#